data_AF-A0A1Q5PMR6-F1
#
_entry.id   AF-A0A1Q5PMR6-F1
#
_cell.length_a   1.000
_cell.length_b   1.000
_cell.length_c   1.000
_cell.angle_alpha   90.00
_cell.angle_beta   90.00
_cell.angle_gamma   90.00
#
_symmetry.space_group_name_H-M   'P 1'
#
loop_
_entity.id
_entity.type
_entity.pdbx_description
1 polymer ?
#
loop_
_entity_poly.entity_id
_entity_poly.type
_entity_poly.pdbx_seq_one_letter_code
_entity_poly.pdbx_strand_id
1 'polypeptide(L)'
;MAELLDSSIWKHAVEGYWSHLNSQQEHQGKVSGIKDTGNRAAVTGGKQMDLLQEVVANLWKSDPEIYLEVRTTGHNDLPTYYRPSKNWDLVVLYRGALIAAMEFKSQRGPSFGNNFNNRTEEALGLAADSQMAVERGLFGTLKPWFGFVMLVERALGSTKPVRVPTNMPFPADPIFEGKSYIGRYRIFFERMIAEGNYDAVALLTAQANSGEYEEPSPALSLTNLEASIKARIAYIKALPDKQFDAMVQR
;
A
#
# COMPACT_ATOMS: atom_id res chain seq x y z
N MET A 1 6.89 -11.89 -23.79
CA MET A 1 6.21 -10.92 -22.91
C MET A 1 6.06 -11.59 -21.55
N ALA A 2 6.29 -10.89 -20.44
CA ALA A 2 6.08 -11.49 -19.13
C ALA A 2 4.60 -11.84 -18.96
N GLU A 3 4.30 -13.08 -18.60
CA GLU A 3 2.93 -13.52 -18.34
C GLU A 3 2.42 -12.83 -17.08
N LEU A 4 1.33 -12.06 -17.19
CA LEU A 4 0.72 -11.37 -16.06
C LEU A 4 -0.17 -12.34 -15.28
N LEU A 5 -0.41 -12.06 -13.99
CA LEU A 5 -1.38 -12.82 -13.22
C LEU A 5 -2.78 -12.73 -13.85
N ASP A 6 -3.53 -13.83 -13.75
CA ASP A 6 -4.95 -13.82 -14.09
C ASP A 6 -5.69 -12.84 -13.17
N SER A 7 -6.48 -11.97 -13.78
CA SER A 7 -7.42 -11.05 -13.12
C SER A 7 -8.30 -11.74 -12.06
N SER A 8 -8.63 -13.03 -12.24
CA SER A 8 -9.43 -13.80 -11.28
C SER A 8 -8.80 -13.87 -9.88
N ILE A 9 -7.47 -13.90 -9.80
CA ILE A 9 -6.70 -13.93 -8.54
C ILE A 9 -6.92 -12.62 -7.77
N TRP A 10 -6.82 -11.48 -8.46
CA TRP A 10 -7.04 -10.17 -7.87
C TRP A 10 -8.49 -9.96 -7.44
N LYS A 11 -9.45 -10.43 -8.25
CA LYS A 11 -10.88 -10.38 -7.90
C LYS A 11 -11.17 -11.15 -6.63
N HIS A 12 -10.60 -12.36 -6.50
CA HIS A 12 -10.76 -13.18 -5.31
C HIS A 12 -10.16 -12.49 -4.06
N ALA A 13 -8.99 -11.86 -4.20
CA ALA A 13 -8.38 -11.13 -3.10
C ALA A 13 -9.21 -9.91 -2.65
N VAL A 14 -9.80 -9.16 -3.60
CA VAL A 14 -10.70 -8.04 -3.31
C VAL A 14 -12.01 -8.53 -2.68
N GLU A 15 -12.56 -9.66 -3.14
CA GLU A 15 -13.75 -10.26 -2.54
C GLU A 15 -13.51 -10.71 -1.09
N GLY A 16 -12.36 -11.34 -0.83
CA GLY A 16 -11.98 -11.78 0.51
C GLY A 16 -11.82 -10.63 1.50
N TYR A 17 -11.38 -9.44 1.03
CA TYR A 17 -11.38 -8.23 1.85
C TYR A 17 -12.79 -7.91 2.39
N TRP A 18 -13.81 -7.94 1.54
CA TRP A 18 -15.19 -7.69 1.95
C TRP A 18 -15.74 -8.77 2.86
N SER A 19 -15.49 -10.03 2.52
CA SER A 19 -15.92 -11.19 3.32
C SER A 19 -15.34 -11.14 4.74
N HIS A 20 -14.08 -10.72 4.88
CA HIS A 20 -13.44 -10.54 6.19
C HIS A 20 -14.10 -9.42 6.99
N LEU A 21 -14.43 -8.30 6.35
CA LEU A 21 -15.09 -7.19 7.02
C LEU A 21 -16.50 -7.53 7.51
N ASN A 22 -17.25 -8.32 6.74
CA ASN A 22 -18.59 -8.76 7.12
C ASN A 22 -18.55 -9.70 8.33
N SER A 23 -17.65 -10.70 8.31
CA SER A 23 -17.51 -11.62 9.44
C SER A 23 -17.10 -10.89 10.73
N GLN A 24 -16.18 -9.92 10.66
CA GLN A 24 -15.84 -9.07 11.81
C GLN A 24 -17.05 -8.30 12.37
N GLN A 25 -17.89 -7.72 11.51
CA GLN A 25 -19.10 -7.02 11.94
C GLN A 25 -20.12 -7.95 12.60
N GLU A 26 -20.33 -9.15 12.05
CA GLU A 26 -21.23 -10.15 12.61
C GLU A 26 -20.78 -10.63 14.00
N HIS A 27 -19.46 -10.82 14.20
CA HIS A 27 -18.91 -11.19 15.49
C HIS A 27 -19.00 -10.05 16.51
N GLN A 28 -18.74 -8.80 16.13
CA GLN A 28 -18.89 -7.63 17.01
C GLN A 28 -20.35 -7.37 17.40
N GLY A 29 -21.29 -7.56 16.47
CA GLY A 29 -22.73 -7.39 16.69
C GLY A 29 -23.34 -8.44 17.63
N LYS A 30 -22.74 -9.63 17.74
CA LYS A 30 -23.16 -10.67 18.70
C LYS A 30 -22.59 -10.48 20.11
N VAL A 31 -21.52 -9.69 20.28
CA VAL A 31 -20.76 -9.61 21.54
C VAL A 31 -20.97 -8.29 22.30
N SER A 32 -21.45 -7.20 21.69
CA SER A 32 -21.50 -5.88 22.36
C SER A 32 -22.90 -5.25 22.42
N GLY A 33 -23.62 -5.55 23.51
CA GLY A 33 -24.77 -4.77 23.99
C GLY A 33 -24.39 -3.52 24.80
N ILE A 34 -23.13 -3.06 24.72
CA ILE A 34 -22.64 -1.88 25.44
C ILE A 34 -21.85 -1.01 24.46
N LYS A 35 -22.46 0.11 24.08
CA LYS A 35 -21.80 1.22 23.38
C LYS A 35 -20.98 1.98 24.41
N ASP A 36 -19.69 1.68 24.52
CA ASP A 36 -18.78 2.47 25.33
C ASP A 36 -18.00 3.46 24.45
N THR A 37 -18.14 4.74 24.75
CA THR A 37 -17.79 5.89 23.89
C THR A 37 -16.35 6.36 24.02
N GLY A 38 -15.45 5.54 24.55
CA GLY A 38 -14.09 6.01 24.83
C GLY A 38 -13.13 4.89 25.15
N ASN A 39 -12.73 4.12 24.14
CA ASN A 39 -11.38 3.57 24.05
C ASN A 39 -11.14 2.98 22.65
N ARG A 40 -10.26 3.64 21.89
CA ARG A 40 -9.61 3.04 20.71
C ARG A 40 -8.65 1.97 21.22
N ALA A 41 -9.13 0.74 21.40
CA ALA A 41 -8.31 -0.47 21.47
C ALA A 41 -8.42 -1.13 20.08
N ALA A 42 -7.45 -0.89 19.20
CA ALA A 42 -6.23 -1.70 19.07
C ALA A 42 -6.56 -3.16 18.71
N VAL A 43 -6.12 -3.59 17.51
CA VAL A 43 -6.23 -4.92 16.90
C VAL A 43 -7.55 -5.27 16.18
N THR A 44 -7.86 -4.54 15.09
CA THR A 44 -8.79 -5.03 14.03
C THR A 44 -8.37 -4.67 12.60
N GLY A 45 -7.35 -3.83 12.41
CA GLY A 45 -6.87 -3.44 11.08
C GLY A 45 -5.66 -4.25 10.67
N GLY A 46 -5.79 -5.13 9.69
CA GLY A 46 -4.67 -5.85 9.08
C GLY A 46 -5.15 -7.07 8.32
N LYS A 47 -5.89 -7.95 9.02
CA LYS A 47 -6.33 -9.24 8.48
C LYS A 47 -7.21 -9.16 7.23
N GLN A 48 -7.94 -8.06 7.06
CA GLN A 48 -8.79 -7.90 5.88
C GLN A 48 -7.99 -7.74 4.58
N MET A 49 -6.71 -7.33 4.63
CA MET A 49 -5.87 -7.19 3.44
C MET A 49 -5.01 -8.43 3.17
N ASP A 50 -5.10 -9.47 3.99
CA ASP A 50 -4.18 -10.62 3.95
C ASP A 50 -4.14 -11.30 2.58
N LEU A 51 -5.28 -11.47 1.90
CA LEU A 51 -5.30 -12.09 0.57
C LEU A 51 -4.60 -11.21 -0.48
N LEU A 52 -4.76 -9.89 -0.42
CA LEU A 52 -4.02 -8.98 -1.31
C LEU A 52 -2.51 -9.02 -1.01
N GLN A 53 -2.14 -9.10 0.26
CA GLN A 53 -0.74 -9.27 0.67
C GLN A 53 -0.18 -10.60 0.19
N GLU A 54 -0.95 -11.69 0.25
CA GLU A 54 -0.54 -13.01 -0.20
C GLU A 54 -0.29 -13.05 -1.71
N VAL A 55 -1.18 -12.45 -2.51
CA VAL A 55 -0.99 -12.36 -3.98
C VAL A 55 0.31 -11.61 -4.29
N VAL A 56 0.54 -10.46 -3.66
CA VAL A 56 1.78 -9.69 -3.85
C VAL A 56 3.01 -10.45 -3.33
N ALA A 57 2.91 -11.17 -2.21
CA ALA A 57 4.00 -11.99 -1.71
C ALA A 57 4.36 -13.13 -2.67
N ASN A 58 3.36 -13.73 -3.31
CA ASN A 58 3.57 -14.76 -4.33
C ASN A 58 4.18 -14.19 -5.61
N LEU A 59 3.89 -12.94 -5.97
CA LEU A 59 4.61 -12.23 -7.04
C LEU A 59 6.10 -12.07 -6.72
N TRP A 60 6.44 -11.69 -5.49
CA TRP A 60 7.85 -11.62 -5.08
C TRP A 60 8.55 -13.00 -5.10
N LYS A 61 7.80 -14.09 -4.90
CA LYS A 61 8.32 -15.47 -4.94
C LYS A 61 8.23 -16.12 -6.34
N SER A 62 7.76 -15.40 -7.36
CA SER A 62 7.39 -16.03 -8.63
C SER A 62 8.57 -16.50 -9.47
N ASP A 63 9.77 -15.96 -9.22
CA ASP A 63 10.97 -16.27 -9.99
C ASP A 63 11.77 -17.40 -9.32
N PRO A 64 11.83 -18.61 -9.91
CA PRO A 64 12.47 -19.76 -9.29
C PRO A 64 14.01 -19.69 -9.27
N GLU A 65 14.63 -18.77 -10.00
CA GLU A 65 16.10 -18.65 -10.09
C GLU A 65 16.68 -17.79 -8.96
N ILE A 66 15.83 -17.18 -8.13
CA ILE A 66 16.26 -16.38 -6.97
C ILE A 66 15.41 -16.70 -5.75
N TYR A 67 16.09 -16.99 -4.64
CA TYR A 67 15.43 -17.13 -3.35
C TYR A 67 15.28 -15.77 -2.68
N LEU A 68 14.03 -15.31 -2.54
CA LEU A 68 13.67 -14.12 -1.79
C LEU A 68 12.94 -14.50 -0.50
N GLU A 69 13.42 -14.01 0.63
CA GLU A 69 12.71 -14.14 1.89
C GLU A 69 11.62 -13.06 1.94
N VAL A 70 10.37 -13.47 1.77
CA VAL A 70 9.21 -12.57 1.82
C VAL A 70 8.45 -12.79 3.12
N ARG A 71 8.38 -11.73 3.94
CA ARG A 71 7.70 -11.73 5.24
C ARG A 71 6.44 -10.87 5.16
N THR A 72 5.28 -11.46 5.49
CA THR A 72 3.97 -10.78 5.58
C THR A 72 3.34 -10.87 6.97
N THR A 73 3.97 -11.60 7.88
CA THR A 73 3.46 -11.82 9.24
C THR A 73 4.56 -11.57 10.27
N GLY A 74 4.15 -11.25 11.51
CA GLY A 74 5.07 -11.02 12.62
C GLY A 74 5.59 -9.59 12.72
N HIS A 75 6.81 -9.46 13.26
CA HIS A 75 7.49 -8.18 13.52
C HIS A 75 8.38 -7.80 12.34
N ASN A 76 7.78 -7.25 11.28
CA ASN A 76 8.48 -6.73 10.11
C ASN A 76 9.04 -5.32 10.38
N ASP A 77 9.67 -5.15 11.54
CA ASP A 77 10.20 -3.88 12.00
C ASP A 77 11.46 -3.50 11.20
N LEU A 78 11.36 -2.42 10.43
CA LEU A 78 12.47 -1.79 9.74
C LEU A 78 12.88 -0.51 10.46
N PRO A 79 14.20 -0.19 10.52
CA PRO A 79 14.65 1.09 11.03
C PRO A 79 14.08 2.24 10.20
N THR A 80 13.79 3.33 10.88
CA THR A 80 13.26 4.55 10.31
C THR A 80 14.06 5.74 10.85
N TYR A 81 13.88 6.94 10.31
CA TYR A 81 14.68 8.10 10.73
C TYR A 81 14.04 8.90 11.86
N TYR A 82 12.75 9.23 11.75
CA TYR A 82 12.05 10.10 12.70
C TYR A 82 11.53 9.34 13.92
N ARG A 83 11.57 8.00 13.90
CA ARG A 83 11.18 7.11 14.99
C ARG A 83 12.01 5.82 14.97
N PRO A 84 12.03 5.02 16.06
CA PRO A 84 12.92 3.86 16.16
C PRO A 84 12.68 2.79 15.09
N SER A 85 11.42 2.49 14.78
CA SER A 85 11.06 1.50 13.77
C SER A 85 9.65 1.69 13.20
N LYS A 86 9.40 1.03 12.06
CA LYS A 86 8.08 0.74 11.49
C LYS A 86 7.94 -0.74 11.22
N ASN A 87 6.87 -1.34 11.72
CA ASN A 87 6.42 -2.65 11.26
C ASN A 87 5.72 -2.51 9.90
N TRP A 88 6.29 -3.06 8.83
CA TRP A 88 5.74 -3.03 7.47
C TRP A 88 4.84 -4.23 7.18
N ASP A 89 3.81 -4.02 6.36
CA ASP A 89 2.87 -5.10 6.01
C ASP A 89 3.56 -6.21 5.19
N LEU A 90 4.53 -5.86 4.32
CA LEU A 90 5.33 -6.83 3.58
C LEU A 90 6.78 -6.36 3.47
N VAL A 91 7.73 -7.25 3.77
CA VAL A 91 9.17 -7.02 3.61
C VAL A 91 9.78 -8.13 2.75
N VAL A 92 10.69 -7.75 1.85
CA VAL A 92 11.43 -8.69 1.00
C VAL A 92 12.92 -8.53 1.24
N LEU A 93 13.56 -9.64 1.60
CA LEU A 93 15.00 -9.71 1.82
C LEU A 93 15.66 -10.62 0.77
N TYR A 94 16.86 -10.22 0.35
CA TYR A 94 17.77 -11.08 -0.40
C TYR A 94 19.09 -11.17 0.36
N ARG A 95 19.52 -12.40 0.68
CA ARG A 95 20.75 -12.66 1.48
C ARG A 95 20.80 -11.84 2.79
N GLY A 96 19.64 -11.67 3.43
CA GLY A 96 19.49 -10.92 4.69
C GLY A 96 19.41 -9.39 4.55
N ALA A 97 19.58 -8.84 3.34
CA ALA A 97 19.49 -7.41 3.09
C ALA A 97 18.12 -7.01 2.52
N LEU A 98 17.64 -5.82 2.90
CA LEU A 98 16.36 -5.28 2.48
C LEU A 98 16.39 -4.88 1.00
N ILE A 99 15.58 -5.55 0.17
CA ILE A 99 15.45 -5.18 -1.24
C ILE A 99 14.13 -4.50 -1.57
N ALA A 100 13.08 -4.74 -0.77
CA ALA A 100 11.79 -4.08 -0.91
C ALA A 100 10.96 -4.07 0.39
N ALA A 101 10.10 -3.07 0.54
CA ALA A 101 9.08 -3.01 1.58
C ALA A 101 7.76 -2.43 1.01
N MET A 102 6.62 -2.92 1.50
CA MET A 102 5.31 -2.48 1.02
C MET A 102 4.30 -2.31 2.14
N GLU A 103 3.42 -1.31 1.98
CA GLU A 103 2.31 -1.04 2.88
C GLU A 103 0.97 -1.28 2.16
N PHE A 104 0.01 -1.84 2.89
CA PHE A 104 -1.31 -2.16 2.42
C PHE A 104 -2.33 -1.40 3.26
N LYS A 105 -3.10 -0.52 2.61
CA LYS A 105 -4.18 0.20 3.26
C LYS A 105 -5.49 0.01 2.53
N SER A 106 -6.54 0.23 3.29
CA SER A 106 -7.88 0.32 2.74
C SER A 106 -8.68 1.42 3.43
N GLN A 107 -9.75 1.81 2.77
CA GLN A 107 -10.72 2.75 3.28
C GLN A 107 -12.12 2.37 2.87
N ARG A 108 -13.04 2.35 3.84
CA ARG A 108 -14.48 2.27 3.64
C ARG A 108 -15.21 3.43 4.33
N GLY A 109 -16.47 3.63 3.98
CA GLY A 109 -17.36 4.60 4.59
C GLY A 109 -17.70 4.29 6.06
N PRO A 110 -18.46 5.18 6.71
CA PRO A 110 -19.13 6.34 6.13
C PRO A 110 -18.26 7.62 6.07
N SER A 111 -17.15 7.70 6.82
CA SER A 111 -16.37 8.95 6.96
C SER A 111 -15.24 9.06 5.92
N PHE A 112 -15.60 9.23 4.65
CA PHE A 112 -14.63 9.27 3.55
C PHE A 112 -13.62 10.43 3.66
N GLY A 113 -14.04 11.60 4.16
CA GLY A 113 -13.17 12.76 4.33
C GLY A 113 -12.10 12.58 5.40
N ASN A 114 -12.50 12.15 6.61
CA ASN A 114 -11.54 11.91 7.69
C ASN A 114 -10.59 10.77 7.32
N ASN A 115 -11.13 9.70 6.71
CA ASN A 115 -10.29 8.59 6.27
C ASN A 115 -9.29 9.03 5.18
N PHE A 116 -9.72 9.85 4.21
CA PHE A 116 -8.82 10.36 3.17
C PHE A 116 -7.65 11.15 3.77
N ASN A 117 -7.95 12.11 4.67
CA ASN A 117 -6.91 12.92 5.29
C ASN A 117 -5.94 12.05 6.11
N ASN A 118 -6.46 11.15 6.96
CA ASN A 118 -5.62 10.29 7.78
C ASN A 118 -4.71 9.38 6.94
N ARG A 119 -5.25 8.74 5.89
CA ARG A 119 -4.45 7.85 5.02
C ARG A 119 -3.42 8.60 4.19
N THR A 120 -3.75 9.81 3.77
CA THR A 120 -2.80 10.70 3.09
C THR A 120 -1.64 11.07 4.01
N GLU A 121 -1.92 11.47 5.26
CA GLU A 121 -0.89 11.79 6.26
C GLU A 121 -0.04 10.58 6.62
N GLU A 122 -0.64 9.40 6.81
CA GLU A 122 0.08 8.15 7.08
C GLU A 122 1.01 7.76 5.93
N ALA A 123 0.54 7.86 4.68
CA ALA A 123 1.35 7.54 3.50
C ALA A 123 2.49 8.56 3.33
N LEU A 124 2.21 9.87 3.46
CA LEU A 124 3.24 10.91 3.44
C LEU A 124 4.29 10.72 4.54
N GLY A 125 3.85 10.46 5.77
CA GLY A 125 4.74 10.23 6.89
C GLY A 125 5.60 9.00 6.69
N LEU A 126 5.02 7.89 6.19
CA LEU A 126 5.77 6.68 5.86
C LEU A 126 6.83 6.95 4.79
N ALA A 127 6.46 7.66 3.72
CA ALA A 127 7.39 7.99 2.64
C ALA A 127 8.54 8.87 3.14
N ALA A 128 8.25 9.99 3.82
CA ALA A 128 9.28 10.90 4.32
C ALA A 128 10.27 10.20 5.27
N ASP A 129 9.76 9.38 6.18
CA ASP A 129 10.55 8.63 7.15
C ASP A 129 11.44 7.57 6.47
N SER A 130 10.91 6.89 5.46
CA SER A 130 11.63 5.85 4.71
C SER A 130 12.68 6.43 3.77
N GLN A 131 12.39 7.52 3.08
CA GLN A 131 13.35 8.19 2.20
C GLN A 131 14.52 8.75 3.02
N MET A 132 14.24 9.39 4.16
CA MET A 132 15.30 9.87 5.04
C MET A 132 16.13 8.71 5.61
N ALA A 133 15.52 7.57 5.95
CA ALA A 133 16.27 6.36 6.34
C ALA A 133 17.22 5.87 5.23
N VAL A 134 16.82 5.95 3.96
CA VAL A 134 17.69 5.66 2.80
C VAL A 134 18.82 6.69 2.69
N GLU A 135 18.51 7.98 2.75
CA GLU A 135 19.51 9.06 2.66
C GLU A 135 20.58 8.98 3.77
N ARG A 136 20.19 8.46 4.95
CA ARG A 136 21.12 8.23 6.07
C ARG A 136 21.83 6.88 6.03
N GLY A 137 21.62 6.10 4.98
CA GLY A 137 22.30 4.81 4.78
C GLY A 137 21.87 3.71 5.75
N LEU A 138 20.68 3.81 6.37
CA LEU A 138 20.22 2.80 7.35
C LEU A 138 20.00 1.40 6.73
N PHE A 139 19.91 1.34 5.39
CA PHE A 139 19.75 0.12 4.60
C PHE A 139 20.97 -0.22 3.73
N GLY A 140 22.09 0.49 3.91
CA GLY A 140 23.23 0.47 2.98
C GLY A 140 23.04 1.45 1.81
N THR A 141 23.85 1.31 0.77
CA THR A 141 23.81 2.14 -0.44
C THR A 141 22.84 1.62 -1.50
N LEU A 142 22.44 0.35 -1.42
CA LEU A 142 21.34 -0.16 -2.22
C LEU A 142 20.01 0.37 -1.69
N LYS A 143 19.43 1.37 -2.36
CA LYS A 143 18.08 1.85 -2.06
C LYS A 143 17.07 0.68 -2.14
N PRO A 144 16.31 0.39 -1.07
CA PRO A 144 15.16 -0.52 -1.11
C PRO A 144 14.07 0.02 -2.05
N TRP A 145 13.33 -0.90 -2.67
CA TRP A 145 12.15 -0.57 -3.46
C TRP A 145 10.92 -0.43 -2.54
N PHE A 146 10.16 0.66 -2.65
CA PHE A 146 9.00 0.93 -1.82
C PHE A 146 7.70 0.87 -2.61
N GLY A 147 6.77 0.01 -2.18
CA GLY A 147 5.47 -0.15 -2.83
C GLY A 147 4.29 0.16 -1.92
N PHE A 148 3.13 0.42 -2.53
CA PHE A 148 1.90 0.67 -1.79
C PHE A 148 0.69 0.02 -2.48
N VAL A 149 -0.23 -0.56 -1.72
CA VAL A 149 -1.55 -0.99 -2.23
C VAL A 149 -2.63 -0.29 -1.44
N MET A 150 -3.54 0.39 -2.14
CA MET A 150 -4.68 1.08 -1.55
C MET A 150 -5.98 0.55 -2.15
N LEU A 151 -6.88 0.02 -1.30
CA LEU A 151 -8.24 -0.36 -1.69
C LEU A 151 -9.28 0.62 -1.11
N VAL A 152 -10.03 1.29 -1.96
CA VAL A 152 -11.06 2.27 -1.57
C VAL A 152 -12.45 1.77 -1.93
N GLU A 153 -13.38 1.80 -0.97
CA GLU A 153 -14.78 1.53 -1.25
C GLU A 153 -15.32 2.53 -2.29
N ARG A 154 -15.90 2.01 -3.37
CA ARG A 154 -16.63 2.76 -4.39
C ARG A 154 -18.08 2.90 -3.96
N ALA A 155 -18.38 4.02 -3.31
CA ALA A 155 -19.70 4.36 -2.82
C ALA A 155 -20.02 5.82 -3.15
N LEU A 156 -21.28 6.22 -2.99
CA LEU A 156 -21.73 7.58 -3.28
C LEU A 156 -20.87 8.67 -2.59
N GLY A 157 -20.39 8.39 -1.38
CA GLY A 157 -19.53 9.31 -0.62
C GLY A 157 -18.09 9.41 -1.13
N SER A 158 -17.58 8.41 -1.85
CA SER A 158 -16.22 8.41 -2.40
C SER A 158 -16.14 8.79 -3.88
N THR A 159 -17.26 8.68 -4.61
CA THR A 159 -17.35 9.01 -6.04
C THR A 159 -17.89 10.41 -6.32
N LYS A 160 -18.61 11.04 -5.38
CA LYS A 160 -19.11 12.40 -5.54
C LYS A 160 -17.99 13.45 -5.49
N PRO A 161 -18.03 14.49 -6.33
CA PRO A 161 -17.13 15.65 -6.22
C PRO A 161 -17.14 16.25 -4.82
N VAL A 162 -15.94 16.59 -4.32
CA VAL A 162 -15.73 17.20 -3.01
C VAL A 162 -15.33 18.65 -3.21
N ARG A 163 -16.05 19.56 -2.54
CA ARG A 163 -15.76 20.99 -2.61
C ARG A 163 -14.33 21.28 -2.14
N VAL A 164 -13.65 22.15 -2.88
CA VAL A 164 -12.38 22.74 -2.45
C VAL A 164 -12.69 23.96 -1.56
N PRO A 165 -12.05 24.13 -0.39
CA PRO A 165 -12.24 25.30 0.45
C PRO A 165 -11.96 26.59 -0.33
N THR A 166 -12.87 27.57 -0.26
CA THR A 166 -12.77 28.82 -1.04
C THR A 166 -12.26 30.01 -0.21
N ASN A 167 -12.15 29.85 1.11
CA ASN A 167 -11.72 30.89 2.05
C ASN A 167 -10.25 30.72 2.49
N MET A 168 -9.41 30.09 1.66
CA MET A 168 -7.98 29.97 1.93
C MET A 168 -7.24 31.25 1.52
N PRO A 169 -6.12 31.60 2.19
CA PRO A 169 -5.33 32.77 1.83
C PRO A 169 -4.68 32.69 0.43
N PHE A 170 -4.60 31.48 -0.15
CA PHE A 170 -4.04 31.22 -1.47
C PHE A 170 -4.98 30.28 -2.26
N PRO A 171 -4.98 30.36 -3.61
CA PRO A 171 -5.78 29.45 -4.42
C PRO A 171 -5.30 28.01 -4.25
N ALA A 172 -6.25 27.07 -4.28
CA ALA A 172 -5.91 25.66 -4.39
C ALA A 172 -5.35 25.36 -5.78
N ASP A 173 -4.65 24.24 -5.90
CA ASP A 173 -4.30 23.68 -7.20
C ASP A 173 -5.58 23.30 -7.97
N PRO A 174 -5.81 23.84 -9.18
CA PRO A 174 -7.00 23.56 -9.99
C PRO A 174 -7.22 22.08 -10.30
N ILE A 175 -6.18 21.23 -10.20
CA ILE A 175 -6.31 19.78 -10.40
C ILE A 175 -7.36 19.14 -9.47
N PHE A 176 -7.62 19.75 -8.31
CA PHE A 176 -8.57 19.26 -7.31
C PHE A 176 -10.02 19.69 -7.57
N GLU A 177 -10.26 20.58 -8.53
CA GLU A 177 -11.60 21.04 -8.88
C GLU A 177 -12.46 19.87 -9.43
N GLY A 178 -13.68 19.76 -8.90
CA GLY A 178 -14.61 18.69 -9.28
C GLY A 178 -14.18 17.28 -8.89
N LYS A 179 -13.08 17.08 -8.15
CA LYS A 179 -12.58 15.75 -7.82
C LYS A 179 -13.30 15.15 -6.62
N SER A 180 -13.63 13.87 -6.75
CA SER A 180 -14.10 13.01 -5.66
C SER A 180 -12.94 12.55 -4.77
N TYR A 181 -13.21 11.84 -3.67
CA TYR A 181 -12.13 11.25 -2.86
C TYR A 181 -11.31 10.21 -3.63
N ILE A 182 -11.94 9.39 -4.48
CA ILE A 182 -11.21 8.49 -5.39
C ILE A 182 -10.32 9.30 -6.34
N GLY A 183 -10.84 10.40 -6.91
CA GLY A 183 -10.06 11.28 -7.77
C GLY A 183 -8.88 11.94 -7.04
N ARG A 184 -9.05 12.30 -5.77
CA ARG A 184 -7.98 12.86 -4.93
C ARG A 184 -6.92 11.81 -4.58
N TYR A 185 -7.30 10.57 -4.30
CA TYR A 185 -6.35 9.46 -4.13
C TYR A 185 -5.54 9.20 -5.39
N ARG A 186 -6.19 9.26 -6.57
CA ARG A 186 -5.48 9.15 -7.86
C ARG A 186 -4.39 10.21 -7.97
N ILE A 187 -4.75 11.48 -7.81
CA ILE A 187 -3.81 12.61 -7.89
C ILE A 187 -2.68 12.44 -6.86
N PHE A 188 -3.03 12.06 -5.62
CA PHE A 188 -2.07 11.86 -4.55
C PHE A 188 -1.03 10.81 -4.93
N PHE A 189 -1.44 9.59 -5.25
CA PHE A 189 -0.49 8.51 -5.54
C PHE A 189 0.26 8.69 -6.86
N GLU A 190 -0.34 9.33 -7.88
CA GLU A 190 0.38 9.73 -9.09
C GLU A 190 1.55 10.68 -8.75
N ARG A 191 1.33 11.65 -7.87
CA ARG A 191 2.41 12.53 -7.37
C ARG A 191 3.44 11.79 -6.55
N MET A 192 3.02 10.89 -5.65
CA MET A 192 3.95 10.12 -4.83
C MET A 192 4.90 9.26 -5.67
N ILE A 193 4.44 8.69 -6.78
CA ILE A 193 5.31 7.99 -7.73
C ILE A 193 6.21 8.97 -8.48
N ALA A 194 5.63 10.05 -9.04
CA ALA A 194 6.38 11.02 -9.84
C ALA A 194 7.51 11.70 -9.04
N GLU A 195 7.33 11.87 -7.74
CA GLU A 195 8.31 12.47 -6.82
C GLU A 195 9.28 11.42 -6.21
N GLY A 196 9.16 10.15 -6.59
CA GLY A 196 10.06 9.08 -6.13
C GLY A 196 9.85 8.64 -4.68
N ASN A 197 8.73 9.02 -4.06
CA ASN A 197 8.35 8.61 -2.71
C ASN A 197 8.01 7.11 -2.65
N TYR A 198 7.35 6.60 -3.69
CA TYR A 198 7.11 5.18 -3.92
C TYR A 198 7.56 4.80 -5.32
N ASP A 199 8.09 3.60 -5.48
CA ASP A 199 8.50 3.06 -6.78
C ASP A 199 7.29 2.53 -7.57
N ALA A 200 6.27 1.98 -6.90
CA ALA A 200 4.98 1.68 -7.53
C ALA A 200 3.83 1.67 -6.52
N VAL A 201 2.63 1.98 -7.02
CA VAL A 201 1.40 1.94 -6.22
C VAL A 201 0.29 1.26 -7.03
N ALA A 202 -0.51 0.40 -6.39
CA ALA A 202 -1.80 -0.02 -6.92
C ALA A 202 -2.95 0.68 -6.17
N LEU A 203 -3.80 1.41 -6.89
CA LEU A 203 -5.02 2.01 -6.36
C LEU A 203 -6.23 1.27 -6.94
N LEU A 204 -6.88 0.50 -6.09
CA LEU A 204 -8.08 -0.24 -6.42
C LEU A 204 -9.30 0.45 -5.82
N THR A 205 -10.41 0.42 -6.56
CA THR A 205 -11.72 0.80 -6.03
C THR A 205 -12.69 -0.36 -6.22
N ALA A 206 -13.51 -0.68 -5.23
CA ALA A 206 -14.48 -1.77 -5.32
C ALA A 206 -15.78 -1.39 -4.61
N GLN A 207 -16.92 -1.80 -5.14
CA GLN A 207 -18.18 -1.72 -4.39
C GLN A 207 -18.11 -2.69 -3.20
N ALA A 208 -18.82 -2.37 -2.12
CA ALA A 208 -18.92 -3.27 -0.98
C ALA A 208 -19.44 -4.65 -1.42
N ASN A 209 -18.84 -5.71 -0.88
CA ASN A 209 -19.21 -7.11 -1.17
C ASN A 209 -18.99 -7.55 -2.62
N SER A 210 -18.15 -6.85 -3.38
CA SER A 210 -17.82 -7.21 -4.75
C SER A 210 -16.34 -7.49 -4.91
N GLY A 211 -16.00 -8.58 -5.59
CA GLY A 211 -14.64 -8.82 -6.11
C GLY A 211 -14.32 -7.97 -7.34
N GLU A 212 -15.31 -7.37 -7.99
CA GLU A 212 -15.10 -6.51 -9.15
C GLU A 212 -14.53 -5.15 -8.73
N TYR A 213 -13.36 -4.85 -9.26
CA TYR A 213 -12.63 -3.62 -8.96
C TYR A 213 -12.40 -2.77 -10.22
N GLU A 214 -12.14 -1.50 -9.99
CA GLU A 214 -11.77 -0.52 -11.01
C GLU A 214 -10.48 0.18 -10.58
N GLU A 215 -9.63 0.49 -11.56
CA GLU A 215 -8.34 1.13 -11.37
C GLU A 215 -8.40 2.57 -11.91
N PRO A 216 -8.31 3.60 -11.07
CA PRO A 216 -8.53 4.99 -11.50
C PRO A 216 -7.46 5.55 -12.44
N SER A 217 -6.32 4.87 -12.60
CA SER A 217 -5.19 5.29 -13.43
C SER A 217 -4.37 4.08 -13.89
N PRO A 218 -3.95 4.00 -15.17
CA PRO A 218 -3.02 2.97 -15.64
C PRO A 218 -1.69 2.95 -14.89
N ALA A 219 -1.21 4.12 -14.44
CA ALA A 219 0.02 4.24 -13.64
C ALA A 219 -0.13 3.66 -12.22
N LEU A 220 -1.37 3.57 -11.72
CA LEU A 220 -1.72 3.03 -10.41
C LEU A 220 -2.37 1.65 -10.51
N SER A 221 -2.12 0.90 -11.58
CA SER A 221 -2.71 -0.41 -11.83
C SER A 221 -1.91 -1.55 -11.20
N LEU A 222 -2.58 -2.66 -10.94
CA LEU A 222 -2.00 -3.94 -10.57
C LEU A 222 -1.04 -4.46 -11.64
N THR A 223 -1.34 -4.23 -12.92
CA THR A 223 -0.43 -4.56 -14.02
C THR A 223 0.87 -3.78 -13.91
N ASN A 224 0.81 -2.48 -13.62
CA ASN A 224 2.01 -1.67 -13.44
C ASN A 224 2.79 -2.08 -12.17
N LEU A 225 2.08 -2.37 -11.08
CA LEU A 225 2.68 -2.89 -9.85
C LEU A 225 3.43 -4.22 -10.10
N GLU A 226 2.78 -5.17 -10.76
CA GLU A 226 3.35 -6.47 -11.09
C GLU A 226 4.60 -6.33 -11.99
N ALA A 227 4.52 -5.49 -13.03
CA ALA A 227 5.65 -5.21 -13.90
C ALA A 227 6.82 -4.60 -13.11
N SER A 228 6.55 -3.65 -12.21
CA SER A 228 7.58 -3.04 -11.37
C SER A 228 8.21 -4.02 -10.39
N ILE A 229 7.44 -4.94 -9.80
CA ILE A 229 7.97 -6.00 -8.92
C ILE A 229 8.91 -6.91 -9.71
N LYS A 230 8.48 -7.40 -10.88
CA LYS A 230 9.31 -8.24 -11.76
C LYS A 230 10.59 -7.52 -12.19
N ALA A 231 10.51 -6.22 -12.50
CA ALA A 231 11.69 -5.41 -12.83
C ALA A 231 12.67 -5.33 -11.65
N ARG A 232 12.18 -5.18 -10.41
CA ARG A 232 13.03 -5.18 -9.21
C ARG A 232 13.69 -6.54 -8.99
N ILE A 233 12.96 -7.64 -9.13
CA ILE A 233 13.53 -9.00 -9.05
C ILE A 233 14.64 -9.18 -10.08
N ALA A 234 14.39 -8.81 -11.35
CA ALA A 234 15.38 -8.89 -12.42
C ALA A 234 16.63 -8.03 -12.14
N TYR A 235 16.44 -6.82 -11.60
CA TYR A 235 17.55 -5.96 -11.17
C TYR A 235 18.42 -6.64 -10.10
N ILE A 236 17.82 -7.22 -9.06
CA ILE A 236 18.57 -7.90 -8.00
C ILE A 236 19.30 -9.13 -8.54
N LYS A 237 18.66 -9.93 -9.41
CA LYS A 237 19.30 -11.08 -10.07
C LYS A 237 20.51 -10.70 -10.92
N ALA A 238 20.46 -9.54 -11.57
CA ALA A 238 21.53 -9.08 -12.46
C ALA A 238 22.76 -8.54 -11.72
N LEU A 239 22.66 -8.22 -10.43
CA LEU A 239 23.80 -7.76 -9.64
C LEU A 239 24.73 -8.93 -9.30
N PRO A 240 26.04 -8.84 -9.62
CA PRO A 240 27.01 -9.82 -9.13
C PRO A 240 27.04 -9.84 -7.60
N ASP A 241 27.17 -11.02 -7.00
CA ASP A 241 27.15 -11.20 -5.54
C ASP A 241 28.09 -10.24 -4.79
N LYS A 242 29.32 -10.07 -5.28
CA LYS A 242 30.29 -9.14 -4.67
C LYS A 242 29.83 -7.68 -4.71
N GLN A 243 29.15 -7.28 -5.78
CA GLN A 243 28.61 -5.92 -5.92
C GLN A 243 27.41 -5.74 -5.01
N PHE A 244 26.50 -6.72 -4.97
CA PHE A 244 25.36 -6.70 -4.06
C PHE A 244 25.83 -6.58 -2.60
N ASP A 245 26.76 -7.44 -2.18
CA ASP A 245 27.31 -7.46 -0.82
C ASP A 245 27.96 -6.11 -0.45
N ALA A 246 28.71 -5.49 -1.37
CA ALA A 246 29.30 -4.18 -1.14
C ALA A 246 28.24 -3.06 -1.01
N MET A 247 27.09 -3.19 -1.67
CA MET A 247 26.05 -2.17 -1.62
C MET A 247 25.16 -2.28 -0.37
N VAL A 248 25.04 -3.45 0.24
CA VAL A 248 24.16 -3.70 1.40
C VAL A 248 24.90 -3.77 2.74
N GLN A 249 26.24 -3.77 2.73
CA GLN A 249 27.05 -3.63 3.92
C GLN A 249 26.74 -2.29 4.61
N ARG A 250 26.62 -2.36 5.95
CA ARG A 250 26.43 -1.22 6.84
C ARG A 250 27.78 -0.77 7.40
#